data_AF-A0A351SU04-F1
#
_entry.id   AF-A0A351SU04-F1
#
_cell.length_a   1.000
_cell.length_b   1.000
_cell.length_c   1.000
_cell.angle_alpha   90.00
_cell.angle_beta   90.00
_cell.angle_gamma   90.00
#
_symmetry.space_group_name_H-M   'P 1'
#
loop_
_entity.id
_entity.type
_entity.pdbx_description
1 polymer ?
#
loop_
_entity_poly.entity_id
_entity_poly.type
_entity_poly.pdbx_seq_one_letter_code
_entity_poly.pdbx_strand_id
1 'polypeptide(L)'
;VSWFRKETRMGWRQIWQALVTAGKNCLFVAALTGAVGVLIGVLALTGIVIKFPYILVELAGESLLLTIGLIAVATFVLGLPLPITATYLIVAVVAVPALLKLGVPVLTAHLIIFWLSLDSNITPPVAMGPFAAAAIAQADPMKTGWACFRFAKIIYVMPILFAYTNILLTGTPAENLWAIASATLGTVLVSIVGTGFFLVRTTLIEWLLLAVAAVLAFIPSLATGTAAIAIFGAVYLWQRKRASFIVREAPASTAL
;
A
#
# COMPACT_ATOMS: atom_id res chain seq x y z
N VAL A 1 12.64 -22.53 5.09
CA VAL A 1 12.45 -23.06 6.46
C VAL A 1 11.95 -24.52 6.47
N SER A 2 10.99 -24.90 5.62
CA SER A 2 10.36 -26.25 5.60
C SER A 2 11.31 -27.46 5.56
N TRP A 3 12.45 -27.35 4.85
CA TRP A 3 13.36 -28.48 4.60
C TRP A 3 14.37 -28.74 5.73
N PHE A 4 14.56 -27.80 6.65
CA PHE A 4 15.52 -27.93 7.74
C PHE A 4 14.93 -28.59 9.00
N ARG A 5 13.61 -28.62 9.14
CA ARG A 5 12.92 -29.30 10.25
C ARG A 5 12.36 -30.65 9.79
N LYS A 6 12.69 -31.72 10.52
CA LYS A 6 12.21 -33.09 10.24
C LYS A 6 10.68 -33.21 10.21
N GLU A 7 9.99 -32.35 10.95
CA GLU A 7 8.52 -32.32 11.07
C GLU A 7 7.82 -31.64 9.88
N THR A 8 8.49 -30.71 9.19
CA THR A 8 7.91 -29.91 8.09
C THR A 8 8.51 -30.24 6.73
N ARG A 9 9.39 -31.24 6.65
CA ARG A 9 10.05 -31.63 5.40
C ARG A 9 9.02 -32.18 4.41
N MET A 10 8.98 -31.59 3.23
CA MET A 10 8.07 -32.05 2.18
C MET A 10 8.69 -33.23 1.42
N GLY A 11 8.04 -34.39 1.48
CA GLY A 11 8.43 -35.54 0.65
C GLY A 11 8.00 -35.38 -0.81
N TRP A 12 8.54 -36.21 -1.71
CA TRP A 12 8.18 -36.20 -3.15
C TRP A 12 6.66 -36.24 -3.40
N ARG A 13 5.92 -37.08 -2.66
CA ARG A 13 4.45 -37.16 -2.77
C ARG A 13 3.76 -35.86 -2.38
N GLN A 14 4.23 -35.17 -1.34
CA GLN A 14 3.66 -33.90 -0.89
C GLN A 14 4.01 -32.77 -1.88
N ILE A 15 5.20 -32.79 -2.46
CA ILE A 15 5.57 -31.86 -3.54
C ILE A 15 4.66 -32.07 -4.75
N TRP A 16 4.45 -33.31 -5.17
CA TRP A 16 3.54 -33.64 -6.26
C TRP A 16 2.10 -33.18 -5.97
N GLN A 17 1.59 -33.45 -4.77
CA GLN A 17 0.27 -32.98 -4.34
C GLN A 17 0.18 -31.45 -4.31
N ALA A 18 1.24 -30.76 -3.88
CA ALA A 18 1.31 -29.30 -3.91
C ALA A 18 1.28 -28.77 -5.34
N LEU A 19 1.98 -29.40 -6.29
CA LEU A 19 1.92 -29.04 -7.72
C LEU A 19 0.53 -29.26 -8.31
N VAL A 20 -0.12 -30.39 -8.02
CA VAL A 20 -1.49 -30.65 -8.46
C VAL A 20 -2.47 -29.62 -7.88
N THR A 21 -2.31 -29.27 -6.60
CA THR A 21 -3.14 -28.26 -5.93
C THR A 21 -2.92 -26.87 -6.53
N ALA A 22 -1.66 -26.50 -6.78
CA ALA A 22 -1.31 -25.25 -7.47
C ALA A 22 -1.93 -25.20 -8.86
N GLY A 23 -1.82 -26.28 -9.64
CA GLY A 23 -2.45 -26.40 -10.97
C GLY A 23 -3.97 -26.21 -10.93
N LYS A 24 -4.66 -26.83 -9.96
CA LYS A 24 -6.11 -26.66 -9.76
C LYS A 24 -6.46 -25.21 -9.40
N ASN A 25 -5.69 -24.57 -8.52
CA ASN A 25 -5.93 -23.18 -8.13
C ASN A 25 -5.67 -22.20 -9.30
N CYS A 26 -4.74 -22.52 -10.20
CA CYS A 26 -4.49 -21.73 -11.41
C CYS A 26 -5.65 -21.78 -12.42
N LEU A 27 -6.49 -22.82 -12.41
CA LEU A 27 -7.63 -22.92 -13.34
C LEU A 27 -8.61 -21.75 -13.19
N PHE A 28 -8.85 -21.29 -11.95
CA PHE A 28 -9.69 -20.13 -11.68
C PHE A 28 -9.12 -18.86 -12.32
N VAL A 29 -7.80 -18.64 -12.17
CA VAL A 29 -7.10 -17.50 -12.78
C VAL A 29 -7.15 -17.59 -14.31
N ALA A 30 -6.96 -18.78 -14.89
CA ALA A 30 -7.01 -19.00 -16.33
C ALA A 30 -8.41 -18.75 -16.92
N ALA A 31 -9.47 -19.18 -16.24
CA ALA A 31 -10.84 -18.90 -16.67
C ALA A 31 -11.15 -17.39 -16.64
N LEU A 32 -10.70 -16.71 -15.57
CA LEU A 32 -10.89 -15.27 -15.40
C LEU A 32 -10.12 -14.46 -16.46
N THR A 33 -8.85 -14.80 -16.74
CA THR A 33 -8.08 -14.13 -17.80
C THR A 33 -8.67 -14.40 -19.19
N GLY A 34 -9.22 -15.60 -19.44
CA GLY A 34 -9.97 -15.89 -20.65
C GLY A 34 -11.20 -14.99 -20.83
N ALA A 35 -12.01 -14.82 -19.78
CA ALA A 35 -13.16 -13.91 -19.80
C ALA A 35 -12.76 -12.45 -20.00
N VAL A 36 -11.69 -12.00 -19.35
CA VAL A 36 -11.12 -10.66 -19.53
C VAL A 36 -10.59 -10.48 -20.96
N GLY A 37 -10.03 -11.52 -21.57
CA GLY A 37 -9.62 -11.50 -22.98
C GLY A 37 -10.77 -11.23 -23.94
N VAL A 38 -11.93 -11.86 -23.73
CA VAL A 38 -13.16 -11.58 -24.50
C VAL A 38 -13.61 -10.12 -24.29
N LEU A 39 -13.59 -9.65 -23.04
CA LEU A 39 -13.90 -8.25 -22.71
C LEU A 39 -12.95 -7.28 -23.42
N ILE A 40 -11.64 -7.52 -23.41
CA ILE A 40 -10.65 -6.73 -24.13
C ILE A 40 -10.94 -6.75 -25.63
N GLY A 41 -11.28 -7.91 -26.20
CA GLY A 41 -11.66 -8.03 -27.61
C GLY A 41 -12.85 -7.16 -28.00
N VAL A 42 -13.93 -7.19 -27.20
CA VAL A 42 -15.11 -6.34 -27.42
C VAL A 42 -14.78 -4.85 -27.24
N LEU A 43 -14.03 -4.50 -26.20
CA LEU A 43 -13.64 -3.10 -25.96
C LEU A 43 -12.69 -2.57 -27.04
N ALA A 44 -11.84 -3.42 -27.61
CA ALA A 44 -10.96 -3.06 -28.72
C ALA A 44 -11.78 -2.80 -30.00
N LEU A 45 -12.75 -3.67 -30.31
CA LEU A 45 -13.64 -3.49 -31.46
C LEU A 45 -14.51 -2.23 -31.36
N THR A 46 -14.91 -1.85 -30.15
CA THR A 46 -15.68 -0.61 -29.90
C THR A 46 -14.81 0.66 -29.85
N GLY A 47 -13.47 0.51 -29.80
CA GLY A 47 -12.52 1.62 -29.66
C GLY A 47 -12.51 2.29 -28.28
N ILE A 48 -13.27 1.76 -27.31
CA ILE A 48 -13.39 2.32 -25.95
C ILE A 48 -12.05 2.23 -25.21
N VAL A 49 -11.26 1.16 -25.43
CA VAL A 49 -9.92 0.98 -24.81
C VAL A 49 -9.01 2.16 -25.09
N ILE A 50 -9.13 2.81 -26.25
CA ILE A 50 -8.27 3.93 -26.65
C ILE A 50 -8.84 5.25 -26.11
N LYS A 51 -10.16 5.44 -26.20
CA LYS A 51 -10.86 6.69 -25.84
C LYS A 51 -10.99 6.91 -24.34
N PHE A 52 -11.31 5.87 -23.56
CA PHE A 52 -11.52 6.01 -22.13
C PHE A 52 -10.28 6.54 -21.38
N PRO A 53 -9.06 6.04 -21.65
CA PRO A 53 -7.86 6.65 -21.09
C PRO A 53 -7.67 8.13 -21.43
N TYR A 54 -8.08 8.58 -22.62
CA TYR A 54 -8.01 10.01 -22.97
C TYR A 54 -8.97 10.83 -22.11
N ILE A 55 -10.23 10.39 -22.00
CA ILE A 55 -11.25 11.06 -21.17
C ILE A 55 -10.78 11.15 -19.71
N LEU A 56 -10.19 10.07 -19.19
CA LEU A 56 -9.72 10.03 -17.81
C LEU A 56 -8.56 11.01 -17.57
N VAL A 57 -7.60 11.07 -18.50
CA VAL A 57 -6.46 12.01 -18.43
C VAL A 57 -6.92 13.46 -18.61
N GLU A 58 -7.86 13.71 -19.52
CA GLU A 58 -8.43 15.03 -19.76
C GLU A 58 -9.22 15.53 -18.54
N LEU A 59 -10.04 14.67 -17.94
CA LEU A 59 -10.76 14.96 -16.69
C LEU A 59 -9.78 15.26 -15.54
N ALA A 60 -8.63 14.60 -15.53
CA ALA A 60 -7.55 14.85 -14.58
C ALA A 60 -6.68 16.08 -14.92
N GLY A 61 -6.98 16.80 -16.01
CA GLY A 61 -6.21 17.97 -16.45
C GLY A 61 -4.75 17.64 -16.76
N GLU A 62 -4.49 16.47 -17.35
CA GLU A 62 -3.15 15.93 -17.63
C GLU A 62 -2.26 15.73 -16.39
N SER A 63 -2.83 15.84 -15.19
CA SER A 63 -2.11 15.60 -13.94
C SER A 63 -2.04 14.11 -13.62
N LEU A 64 -0.82 13.59 -13.51
CA LEU A 64 -0.57 12.22 -13.07
C LEU A 64 -1.10 11.95 -11.66
N LEU A 65 -0.99 12.92 -10.75
CA LEU A 65 -1.51 12.76 -9.38
C LEU A 65 -3.03 12.63 -9.36
N LEU A 66 -3.74 13.50 -10.10
CA LEU A 66 -5.21 13.44 -10.18
C LEU A 66 -5.66 12.17 -10.89
N THR A 67 -4.95 11.75 -11.93
CA THR A 67 -5.22 10.49 -12.65
C THR A 67 -5.14 9.28 -11.71
N ILE A 68 -4.07 9.18 -10.91
CA ILE A 68 -3.93 8.11 -9.90
C ILE A 68 -5.05 8.20 -8.86
N GLY A 69 -5.45 9.41 -8.44
CA GLY A 69 -6.56 9.61 -7.52
C GLY A 69 -7.91 9.13 -8.08
N LEU A 70 -8.24 9.47 -9.34
CA LEU A 70 -9.45 9.01 -10.01
C LEU A 70 -9.45 7.48 -10.16
N ILE A 71 -8.31 6.91 -10.52
CA ILE A 71 -8.12 5.44 -10.59
C ILE A 71 -8.33 4.82 -9.21
N ALA A 72 -7.79 5.40 -8.14
CA ALA A 72 -7.98 4.89 -6.78
C ALA A 72 -9.45 4.85 -6.38
N VAL A 73 -10.22 5.90 -6.70
CA VAL A 73 -11.68 5.93 -6.48
C VAL A 73 -12.39 4.86 -7.30
N ALA A 74 -12.05 4.74 -8.59
CA ALA A 74 -12.66 3.74 -9.47
C ALA A 74 -12.37 2.30 -8.97
N THR A 75 -11.13 2.00 -8.62
CA THR A 75 -10.72 0.71 -8.08
C THR A 75 -11.36 0.43 -6.72
N PHE A 76 -11.52 1.44 -5.87
CA PHE A 76 -12.23 1.30 -4.59
C PHE A 76 -13.67 0.83 -4.80
N VAL A 77 -14.42 1.52 -5.66
CA VAL A 77 -15.84 1.19 -5.94
C VAL A 77 -15.98 -0.17 -6.61
N LEU A 78 -15.17 -0.46 -7.63
CA LEU A 78 -15.21 -1.75 -8.34
C LEU A 78 -14.66 -2.90 -7.49
N GLY A 79 -13.76 -2.60 -6.55
CA GLY A 79 -13.05 -3.59 -5.75
C GLY A 79 -13.82 -4.14 -4.57
N LEU A 80 -14.84 -3.44 -4.06
CA LEU A 80 -15.66 -3.93 -2.95
C LEU A 80 -16.36 -5.27 -3.26
N PRO A 81 -17.04 -5.46 -4.41
CA PRO A 81 -17.74 -6.72 -4.70
C PRO A 81 -16.86 -7.84 -5.28
N LEU A 82 -15.60 -7.55 -5.66
CA LEU A 82 -14.78 -8.45 -6.47
C LEU A 82 -13.50 -8.91 -5.74
N PRO A 83 -12.99 -10.13 -6.00
CA PRO A 83 -11.68 -10.53 -5.50
C PRO A 83 -10.56 -9.71 -6.15
N ILE A 84 -9.42 -9.56 -5.46
CA ILE A 84 -8.24 -8.75 -5.89
C ILE A 84 -7.88 -9.03 -7.35
N THR A 85 -7.84 -10.31 -7.72
CA THR A 85 -7.45 -10.76 -9.05
C THR A 85 -8.41 -10.27 -10.13
N ALA A 86 -9.72 -10.28 -9.88
CA ALA A 86 -10.73 -9.80 -10.82
C ALA A 86 -10.72 -8.28 -10.93
N THR A 87 -10.65 -7.58 -9.80
CA THR A 87 -10.58 -6.11 -9.76
C THR A 87 -9.37 -5.62 -10.54
N TYR A 88 -8.19 -6.18 -10.28
CA TYR A 88 -6.96 -5.82 -10.98
C TYR A 88 -7.08 -6.02 -12.48
N LEU A 89 -7.57 -7.18 -12.94
CA LEU A 89 -7.66 -7.47 -14.37
C LEU A 89 -8.63 -6.54 -15.10
N ILE A 90 -9.77 -6.21 -14.49
CA ILE A 90 -10.75 -5.30 -15.10
C ILE A 90 -10.21 -3.87 -15.15
N VAL A 91 -9.66 -3.38 -14.03
CA VAL A 91 -9.14 -2.00 -13.97
C VAL A 91 -7.91 -1.83 -14.84
N ALA A 92 -7.01 -2.83 -14.89
CA ALA A 92 -5.78 -2.73 -15.65
C ALA A 92 -6.02 -2.48 -17.14
N VAL A 93 -7.05 -3.09 -17.73
CA VAL A 93 -7.43 -2.90 -19.14
C VAL A 93 -7.70 -1.44 -19.47
N VAL A 94 -8.23 -0.69 -18.50
CA VAL A 94 -8.70 0.68 -18.69
C VAL A 94 -7.70 1.71 -18.18
N ALA A 95 -7.11 1.46 -17.02
CA ALA A 95 -6.27 2.42 -16.30
C ALA A 95 -4.79 2.37 -16.70
N VAL A 96 -4.26 1.19 -17.07
CA VAL A 96 -2.85 1.08 -17.49
C VAL A 96 -2.57 1.96 -18.71
N PRO A 97 -3.37 1.92 -19.80
CA PRO A 97 -3.12 2.79 -20.95
C PRO A 97 -3.19 4.29 -20.61
N ALA A 98 -3.95 4.69 -19.59
CA ALA A 98 -4.01 6.08 -19.13
C ALA A 98 -2.70 6.52 -18.48
N LEU A 99 -2.13 5.67 -17.61
CA LEU A 99 -0.84 5.92 -16.98
C LEU A 99 0.31 5.90 -17.98
N LEU A 100 0.28 5.01 -18.98
CA LEU A 100 1.29 4.97 -20.05
C LEU A 100 1.32 6.27 -20.86
N LYS A 101 0.16 6.88 -21.14
CA LYS A 101 0.08 8.17 -21.84
C LYS A 101 0.73 9.31 -21.06
N LEU A 102 0.73 9.22 -19.73
CA LEU A 102 1.37 10.18 -18.85
C LEU A 102 2.86 9.90 -18.63
N GLY A 103 3.44 8.98 -19.40
CA GLY A 103 4.86 8.65 -19.35
C GLY A 103 5.26 7.68 -18.25
N VAL A 104 4.29 7.06 -17.55
CA VAL A 104 4.59 6.07 -16.52
C VAL A 104 5.08 4.77 -17.18
N PRO A 105 6.20 4.18 -16.73
CA PRO A 105 6.66 2.89 -17.25
C PRO A 105 5.62 1.77 -17.08
N VAL A 106 5.61 0.80 -17.99
CA VAL A 106 4.63 -0.30 -18.01
C VAL A 106 4.58 -1.06 -16.69
N LEU A 107 5.74 -1.45 -16.14
CA LEU A 107 5.82 -2.16 -14.86
C LEU A 107 5.21 -1.33 -13.72
N THR A 108 5.57 -0.04 -13.65
CA THR A 108 5.08 0.90 -12.65
C THR A 108 3.57 1.06 -12.74
N ALA A 109 3.02 1.21 -13.96
CA ALA A 109 1.58 1.33 -14.17
C ALA A 109 0.83 0.09 -13.66
N HIS A 110 1.30 -1.11 -13.99
CA HIS A 110 0.69 -2.34 -13.49
C HIS A 110 0.79 -2.48 -11.96
N LEU A 111 1.92 -2.08 -11.35
CA LEU A 111 2.08 -2.11 -9.89
C LEU A 111 1.18 -1.10 -9.19
N ILE A 112 0.99 0.10 -9.74
CA ILE A 112 0.04 1.10 -9.24
C ILE A 112 -1.36 0.51 -9.18
N ILE A 113 -1.83 -0.08 -10.29
CA ILE A 113 -3.18 -0.66 -10.35
C ILE A 113 -3.31 -1.87 -9.43
N PHE A 114 -2.32 -2.77 -9.43
CA PHE A 114 -2.29 -3.94 -8.57
C PHE A 114 -2.35 -3.52 -7.10
N TRP A 115 -1.57 -2.52 -6.70
CA TRP A 115 -1.51 -2.02 -5.34
C TRP A 115 -2.84 -1.39 -4.89
N LEU A 116 -3.44 -0.55 -5.74
CA LEU A 116 -4.76 0.04 -5.47
C LEU A 116 -5.86 -1.04 -5.40
N SER A 117 -5.70 -2.15 -6.11
CA SER A 117 -6.67 -3.26 -6.10
C SER A 117 -6.67 -4.06 -4.79
N LEU A 118 -5.64 -3.88 -3.94
CA LEU A 118 -5.58 -4.49 -2.61
C LEU A 118 -6.47 -3.78 -1.58
N ASP A 119 -6.84 -2.53 -1.85
CA ASP A 119 -7.50 -1.66 -0.88
C ASP A 119 -8.87 -2.19 -0.40
N SER A 120 -9.60 -2.89 -1.26
CA SER A 120 -10.89 -3.48 -0.88
C SER A 120 -10.77 -4.61 0.15
N ASN A 121 -9.59 -5.22 0.30
CA ASN A 121 -9.39 -6.35 1.23
C ASN A 121 -9.11 -5.92 2.66
N ILE A 122 -8.84 -4.63 2.86
CA ILE A 122 -8.58 -4.02 4.17
C ILE A 122 -9.69 -3.06 4.59
N THR A 123 -10.56 -2.64 3.66
CA THR A 123 -11.62 -1.66 3.90
C THR A 123 -12.93 -2.34 4.30
N PRO A 124 -13.53 -1.98 5.46
CA PRO A 124 -14.91 -2.35 5.77
C PRO A 124 -15.87 -1.83 4.69
N PRO A 125 -16.92 -2.59 4.30
CA PRO A 125 -17.52 -3.73 5.01
C PRO A 125 -17.00 -5.11 4.60
N VAL A 126 -16.06 -5.23 3.65
CA VAL A 126 -15.65 -6.53 3.09
C VAL A 126 -14.39 -7.08 3.74
N ALA A 127 -13.40 -6.22 4.04
CA ALA A 127 -12.19 -6.44 4.85
C ALA A 127 -11.83 -7.91 5.19
N MET A 128 -11.60 -8.75 4.17
CA MET A 128 -11.50 -10.20 4.35
C MET A 128 -10.36 -10.61 5.29
N GLY A 129 -9.20 -9.94 5.18
CA GLY A 129 -8.05 -10.20 6.04
C GLY A 129 -8.32 -9.89 7.52
N PRO A 130 -8.73 -8.65 7.85
CA PRO A 130 -9.10 -8.28 9.22
C PRO A 130 -10.20 -9.14 9.83
N PHE A 131 -11.18 -9.59 9.04
CA PHE A 131 -12.26 -10.44 9.55
C PHE A 131 -11.79 -11.85 9.87
N ALA A 132 -10.92 -12.43 9.04
CA ALA A 132 -10.27 -13.70 9.36
C ALA A 132 -9.40 -13.59 10.63
N ALA A 133 -8.64 -12.50 10.78
CA ALA A 133 -7.86 -12.23 11.98
C ALA A 133 -8.74 -12.07 13.23
N ALA A 134 -9.88 -11.37 13.10
CA ALA A 134 -10.85 -11.20 14.18
C ALA A 134 -11.46 -12.53 14.62
N ALA A 135 -11.76 -13.44 13.69
CA ALA A 135 -12.26 -14.78 14.00
C ALA A 135 -11.24 -15.62 14.80
N ILE A 136 -9.95 -15.52 14.47
CA ILE A 136 -8.87 -16.18 15.22
C ILE A 136 -8.72 -15.55 16.61
N ALA A 137 -8.75 -14.22 16.69
CA ALA A 137 -8.57 -13.46 17.92
C ALA A 137 -9.83 -13.38 18.81
N GLN A 138 -10.96 -13.95 18.38
CA GLN A 138 -12.27 -13.85 19.04
C GLN A 138 -12.69 -12.39 19.31
N ALA A 139 -12.36 -11.50 18.38
CA ALA A 139 -12.68 -10.07 18.45
C ALA A 139 -13.86 -9.73 17.52
N ASP A 140 -14.47 -8.56 17.74
CA ASP A 140 -15.49 -8.03 16.85
C ASP A 140 -14.90 -7.76 15.44
N PRO A 141 -15.43 -8.41 14.37
CA PRO A 141 -14.89 -8.26 13.02
C PRO A 141 -14.94 -6.83 12.52
N MET A 142 -16.03 -6.10 12.79
CA MET A 142 -16.22 -4.74 12.29
C MET A 142 -15.25 -3.77 12.96
N LYS A 143 -15.10 -3.84 14.29
CA LYS A 143 -14.11 -3.03 15.03
C LYS A 143 -12.69 -3.33 14.58
N THR A 144 -12.38 -4.60 14.31
CA THR A 144 -11.06 -5.02 13.81
C THR A 144 -10.81 -4.49 12.40
N GLY A 145 -11.82 -4.52 11.53
CA GLY A 145 -11.76 -3.93 10.19
C GLY A 145 -11.50 -2.42 10.22
N TRP A 146 -12.26 -1.68 11.03
CA TRP A 146 -12.03 -0.23 11.20
C TRP A 146 -10.65 0.08 11.78
N ALA A 147 -10.19 -0.70 12.74
CA ALA A 147 -8.84 -0.57 13.29
C ALA A 147 -7.78 -0.82 12.22
N CYS A 148 -7.92 -1.88 11.41
CA CYS A 148 -7.01 -2.18 10.31
C CYS A 148 -6.99 -1.06 9.27
N PHE A 149 -8.17 -0.61 8.81
CA PHE A 149 -8.28 0.46 7.83
C PHE A 149 -7.60 1.75 8.30
N ARG A 150 -7.71 2.10 9.59
CA ARG A 150 -7.02 3.25 10.17
C ARG A 150 -5.50 3.16 10.02
N PHE A 151 -4.91 1.98 10.18
CA PHE A 151 -3.47 1.77 10.04
C PHE A 151 -3.03 1.60 8.57
N ALA A 152 -3.91 1.05 7.74
CA ALA A 152 -3.58 0.70 6.38
C ALA A 152 -3.62 1.87 5.38
N LYS A 153 -3.98 3.09 5.82
CA LYS A 153 -4.02 4.31 4.99
C LYS A 153 -2.74 4.61 4.19
N ILE A 154 -1.60 4.09 4.64
CA ILE A 154 -0.34 4.17 3.90
C ILE A 154 -0.42 3.56 2.50
N ILE A 155 -1.37 2.63 2.28
CA ILE A 155 -1.61 2.00 0.98
C ILE A 155 -1.88 3.02 -0.13
N TYR A 156 -2.47 4.19 0.19
CA TYR A 156 -2.76 5.23 -0.80
C TYR A 156 -1.54 6.08 -1.17
N VAL A 157 -0.50 6.09 -0.32
CA VAL A 157 0.73 6.84 -0.58
C VAL A 157 1.64 6.08 -1.55
N MET A 158 1.67 4.76 -1.46
CA MET A 158 2.60 3.93 -2.24
C MET A 158 2.44 4.07 -3.77
N PRO A 159 1.23 4.13 -4.36
CA PRO A 159 1.07 4.35 -5.79
C PRO A 159 1.68 5.66 -6.28
N ILE A 160 1.62 6.71 -5.45
CA ILE A 160 2.26 8.00 -5.73
C ILE A 160 3.78 7.82 -5.68
N LEU A 161 4.30 7.09 -4.70
CA LEU A 161 5.73 6.78 -4.64
C LEU A 161 6.21 5.97 -5.85
N PHE A 162 5.44 4.98 -6.30
CA PHE A 162 5.77 4.24 -7.52
C PHE A 162 5.83 5.15 -8.75
N ALA A 163 4.91 6.11 -8.85
CA ALA A 163 4.83 7.02 -9.99
C ALA A 163 5.96 8.08 -10.02
N TYR A 164 6.35 8.62 -8.86
CA TYR A 164 7.25 9.78 -8.78
C TYR A 164 8.66 9.47 -8.24
N THR A 165 8.94 8.24 -7.82
CA THR A 165 10.23 7.89 -7.19
C THR A 165 10.84 6.64 -7.82
N ASN A 166 12.16 6.49 -7.65
CA ASN A 166 12.92 5.34 -8.14
C ASN A 166 12.87 4.12 -7.20
N ILE A 167 11.82 4.00 -6.37
CA ILE A 167 11.67 2.87 -5.43
C ILE A 167 11.59 1.50 -6.14
N LEU A 168 11.22 1.51 -7.42
CA LEU A 168 11.15 0.32 -8.29
C LEU A 168 12.47 0.00 -9.01
N LEU A 169 13.59 0.54 -8.53
CA LEU A 169 14.93 0.32 -9.07
C LEU A 169 15.12 0.83 -10.51
N THR A 170 14.46 1.93 -10.85
CA THR A 170 14.47 2.53 -12.20
C THR A 170 15.59 3.54 -12.41
N GLY A 171 16.25 4.00 -11.34
CA GLY A 171 17.32 4.99 -11.39
C GLY A 171 18.71 4.40 -11.14
N THR A 172 19.67 5.28 -10.83
CA THR A 172 21.01 4.89 -10.40
C THR A 172 20.97 4.16 -9.03
N PRO A 173 21.97 3.33 -8.70
CA PRO A 173 22.01 2.65 -7.40
C PRO A 173 21.88 3.58 -6.19
N ALA A 174 22.45 4.79 -6.28
CA ALA A 174 22.35 5.81 -5.23
C ALA A 174 20.93 6.40 -5.11
N GLU A 175 20.28 6.73 -6.22
CA GLU A 175 18.90 7.22 -6.24
C GLU A 175 17.90 6.15 -5.76
N ASN A 176 18.13 4.90 -6.14
CA ASN A 176 17.32 3.77 -5.69
C ASN A 176 17.44 3.57 -4.19
N LEU A 177 18.67 3.57 -3.66
CA LEU A 177 18.93 3.44 -2.23
C LEU A 177 18.32 4.61 -1.45
N TRP A 178 18.44 5.84 -1.98
CA TRP A 178 17.83 7.01 -1.38
C TRP A 178 16.30 6.93 -1.37
N ALA A 179 15.67 6.54 -2.49
CA ALA A 179 14.23 6.36 -2.57
C ALA A 179 13.72 5.31 -1.58
N ILE A 180 14.42 4.18 -1.43
CA ILE A 180 14.10 3.14 -0.46
C ILE A 180 14.23 3.65 0.97
N ALA A 181 15.33 4.35 1.30
CA ALA A 181 15.56 4.90 2.63
C ALA A 181 14.50 5.96 2.99
N SER A 182 14.21 6.87 2.05
CA SER A 182 13.22 7.94 2.20
C SER A 182 11.80 7.38 2.36
N ALA A 183 11.42 6.39 1.54
CA ALA A 183 10.13 5.71 1.65
C ALA A 183 10.00 4.92 2.96
N THR A 184 11.07 4.29 3.44
CA THR A 184 11.09 3.59 4.74
C THR A 184 10.90 4.58 5.88
N LEU A 185 11.62 5.70 5.88
CA LEU A 185 11.47 6.77 6.87
C LEU A 185 10.03 7.32 6.86
N GLY A 186 9.51 7.65 5.67
CA GLY A 186 8.14 8.14 5.53
C GLY A 186 7.10 7.15 6.04
N THR A 187 7.30 5.85 5.79
CA THR A 187 6.42 4.78 6.29
C THR A 187 6.40 4.72 7.81
N VAL A 188 7.57 4.83 8.46
CA VAL A 188 7.68 4.89 9.92
C VAL A 188 6.99 6.12 10.47
N LEU A 189 7.20 7.29 9.86
CA LEU A 189 6.58 8.55 10.27
C LEU A 189 5.05 8.51 10.14
N VAL A 190 4.52 7.99 9.03
CA VAL A 190 3.06 7.80 8.85
C VAL A 190 2.49 6.86 9.90
N SER A 191 3.21 5.79 10.24
CA SER A 191 2.79 4.87 11.30
C SER A 191 2.68 5.58 12.65
N ILE A 192 3.68 6.39 13.02
CA ILE A 192 3.68 7.20 14.25
C ILE A 192 2.52 8.21 14.26
N VAL A 193 2.29 8.89 13.13
CA VAL A 193 1.19 9.86 12.97
C VAL A 193 -0.17 9.14 13.06
N GLY A 194 -0.29 7.94 12.52
CA GLY A 194 -1.50 7.12 12.55
C GLY A 194 -1.84 6.57 13.95
N THR A 195 -0.82 6.20 14.73
CA THR A 195 -1.00 5.74 16.13
C THR A 195 -1.15 6.90 17.11
N GLY A 196 -0.61 8.08 16.78
CA GLY A 196 -0.47 9.20 17.71
C GLY A 196 0.54 8.93 18.84
N PHE A 197 1.38 7.92 18.66
CA PHE A 197 2.30 7.43 19.69
C PHE A 197 3.67 7.11 19.10
N PHE A 198 4.72 7.59 19.77
CA PHE A 198 6.10 7.26 19.43
C PHE A 198 6.85 6.72 20.64
N LEU A 199 7.49 7.57 21.45
CA LEU A 199 8.02 7.20 22.77
C LEU A 199 6.99 7.48 23.87
N VAL A 200 6.24 8.56 23.70
CA VAL A 200 5.12 8.99 24.54
C VAL A 200 3.96 9.39 23.64
N ARG A 201 2.78 9.64 24.23
CA ARG A 201 1.64 10.21 23.50
C ARG A 201 2.08 11.55 22.86
N THR A 202 1.92 11.62 21.53
CA THR A 202 2.27 12.83 20.77
C THR A 202 1.34 13.97 21.12
N THR A 203 1.89 15.17 21.32
CA THR A 203 1.07 16.39 21.38
C THR A 203 0.62 16.79 19.99
N LEU A 204 -0.37 17.68 19.86
CA LEU A 204 -0.84 18.15 18.55
C LEU A 204 0.29 18.80 17.73
N ILE A 205 1.22 19.49 18.39
CA ILE A 205 2.38 20.13 17.74
C ILE A 205 3.37 19.07 17.25
N GLU A 206 3.73 18.10 18.11
CA GLU A 206 4.61 16.97 17.72
C GLU A 206 3.99 16.17 16.57
N TRP A 207 2.69 15.95 16.62
CA TRP A 207 1.93 15.25 15.58
C TRP A 207 1.96 16.00 14.24
N LEU A 208 1.71 17.31 14.24
CA LEU A 208 1.78 18.15 13.04
C LEU A 208 3.20 18.18 12.45
N LEU A 209 4.23 18.32 13.30
CA LEU A 209 5.63 18.30 12.86
C LEU A 209 5.99 16.96 12.23
N LEU A 210 5.59 15.84 12.85
CA LEU A 210 5.82 14.50 12.29
C LEU A 210 5.02 14.25 11.02
N ALA A 211 3.80 14.79 10.89
CA ALA A 211 3.02 14.73 9.66
C ALA A 211 3.70 15.48 8.51
N VAL A 212 4.24 16.69 8.78
CA VAL A 212 5.04 17.44 7.80
C VAL A 212 6.31 16.67 7.45
N ALA A 213 7.01 16.11 8.43
CA ALA A 213 8.19 15.29 8.19
C ALA A 213 7.87 14.05 7.33
N ALA A 214 6.70 13.42 7.53
CA ALA A 214 6.26 12.29 6.73
C ALA A 214 6.08 12.67 5.25
N VAL A 215 5.43 13.80 4.98
CA VAL A 215 5.24 14.30 3.61
C VAL A 215 6.58 14.65 2.96
N LEU A 216 7.46 15.35 3.69
CA LEU A 216 8.79 15.70 3.20
C LEU A 216 9.65 14.45 2.92
N ALA A 217 9.52 13.40 3.73
CA ALA A 217 10.21 12.13 3.53
C ALA A 217 9.74 11.38 2.27
N PHE A 218 8.53 11.62 1.77
CA PHE A 218 8.06 10.98 0.54
C PHE A 218 8.46 11.72 -0.73
N ILE A 219 8.95 12.96 -0.62
CA ILE A 219 9.54 13.69 -1.74
C ILE A 219 11.02 13.31 -1.79
N PRO A 220 11.51 12.57 -2.81
CA PRO A 220 12.88 12.08 -2.85
C PRO A 220 13.86 13.19 -3.29
N SER A 221 14.03 14.22 -2.46
CA SER A 221 15.05 15.26 -2.65
C SER A 221 16.00 15.28 -1.45
N LEU A 222 17.25 15.66 -1.68
CA LEU A 222 18.23 15.74 -0.60
C LEU A 222 17.82 16.76 0.47
N ALA A 223 17.24 17.88 0.06
CA ALA A 223 16.77 18.94 0.95
C ALA A 223 15.57 18.49 1.79
N THR A 224 14.58 17.85 1.18
CA THR A 224 13.38 17.37 1.90
C THR A 224 13.71 16.19 2.81
N GLY A 225 14.60 15.28 2.40
CA GLY A 225 15.02 14.16 3.23
C GLY A 225 15.84 14.59 4.45
N THR A 226 16.78 15.52 4.28
CA THR A 226 17.53 16.09 5.42
C THR A 226 16.63 16.88 6.36
N ALA A 227 15.68 17.66 5.83
CA ALA A 227 14.67 18.35 6.63
C ALA A 227 13.78 17.37 7.41
N ALA A 228 13.32 16.28 6.78
CA ALA A 228 12.51 15.25 7.44
C ALA A 228 13.28 14.57 8.59
N ILE A 229 14.55 14.22 8.37
CA ILE A 229 15.42 13.62 9.40
C ILE A 229 15.67 14.62 10.53
N ALA A 230 15.90 15.90 10.23
CA ALA A 230 16.11 16.93 11.24
C ALA A 230 14.86 17.14 12.11
N ILE A 231 13.68 17.21 11.51
CA ILE A 231 12.41 17.34 12.24
C ILE A 231 12.17 16.09 13.10
N PHE A 232 12.36 14.90 12.54
CA PHE A 232 12.23 13.64 13.28
C PHE A 232 13.19 13.58 14.48
N GLY A 233 14.46 13.96 14.30
CA GLY A 233 15.46 14.02 15.36
C GLY A 233 15.11 15.04 16.45
N ALA A 234 14.61 16.22 16.07
CA ALA A 234 14.17 17.25 17.02
C ALA A 234 12.99 16.76 17.87
N VAL A 235 11.99 16.13 17.25
CA VAL A 235 10.84 15.57 17.97
C VAL A 235 11.27 14.40 18.86
N TYR A 236 12.17 13.53 18.39
CA TYR A 236 12.73 12.44 19.20
C TYR A 236 13.43 12.95 20.47
N LEU A 237 14.27 13.97 20.34
CA LEU A 237 14.97 14.56 21.49
C LEU A 237 14.00 15.24 22.47
N TRP A 238 12.98 15.92 21.95
CA TRP A 238 11.93 16.53 22.78
C TRP A 238 11.14 15.46 23.54
N GLN A 239 10.68 14.41 22.86
CA GLN A 239 9.96 13.32 23.50
C GLN A 239 10.82 12.56 24.51
N ARG A 240 12.11 12.36 24.25
CA ARG A 240 13.01 11.71 25.21
C ARG A 240 13.12 12.51 26.51
N LYS A 241 13.21 13.84 26.43
CA LYS A 241 13.18 14.71 27.63
C LYS A 241 11.86 14.58 28.38
N ARG A 242 10.71 14.60 27.68
CA ARG A 242 9.38 14.42 28.31
C ARG A 242 9.20 13.03 28.93
N ALA A 243 9.66 11.97 28.26
CA ALA A 243 9.61 10.62 28.79
C ALA A 243 10.40 10.49 30.10
N SER A 244 11.61 11.07 30.16
CA SER A 244 12.42 11.07 31.38
C SER A 244 11.78 11.85 32.55
N PHE A 245 10.99 12.88 32.23
CA PHE A 245 10.24 13.65 33.23
C PHE A 245 9.07 12.84 33.80
N ILE A 246 8.27 12.20 32.93
CA ILE A 246 7.14 11.35 33.33
C ILE A 246 7.59 10.16 34.19
N VAL A 247 8.72 9.51 33.85
CA VAL A 247 9.27 8.41 34.64
C VAL A 247 9.77 8.87 36.01
N ARG A 248 10.27 10.11 36.13
CA ARG A 248 10.71 10.69 37.41
C ARG A 248 9.56 11.10 38.33
N GLU A 249 8.43 11.50 37.77
CA GLU A 249 7.25 11.92 38.53
C GLU A 249 6.25 10.78 38.79
N ALA A 250 6.47 9.59 38.22
CA ALA A 250 5.63 8.43 38.48
C ALA A 250 5.69 8.06 39.98
N PRO A 251 4.56 8.07 40.71
CA PRO A 251 4.56 7.70 42.11
C PRO A 251 5.07 6.27 42.27
N ALA A 252 5.94 6.06 43.27
CA ALA A 252 6.61 4.79 43.58
C ALA A 252 5.66 3.60 43.87
N SER A 253 4.34 3.79 43.82
CA SER A 253 3.32 2.77 44.07
C SER A 253 2.91 1.94 42.84
N THR A 254 3.52 2.14 41.67
CA THR A 254 3.23 1.35 40.45
C THR A 254 4.32 0.34 40.09
N ALA A 255 5.31 0.15 40.98
CA ALA A 255 6.32 -0.90 40.87
C ALA A 255 5.97 -2.10 41.76
N LEU A 256 4.87 -2.79 41.45
CA LEU A 256 4.57 -4.16 41.88
C LEU A 256 3.85 -4.90 40.75
#